data_AF-K2DQK3-F1
#
_entry.id   AF-K2DQK3-F1
#
_cell.length_a   1.000
_cell.length_b   1.000
_cell.length_c   1.000
_cell.angle_alpha   90.00
_cell.angle_beta   90.00
_cell.angle_gamma   90.00
#
_symmetry.space_group_name_H-M   'P 1'
#
loop_
_entity.id
_entity.type
_entity.pdbx_description
1 polymer ?
#
loop_
_entity_poly.entity_id
_entity_poly.type
_entity_poly.pdbx_seq_one_letter_code
_entity_poly.pdbx_strand_id
1 'polypeptide(L)'
;KNAEICSAHAQKSCYEACPWGVYPLALKSSANCGLCMECVRVCPSDNLAVNLRPWGSDLGPETKHTLDEAFLGLVMVSSALIDSAIFLGPWGQLKFAAYAVGSRAWFLFAGLFLLIALAIIPGIYTFAVWISKKLGNQDVSLKKSLAHQSQVLVPLGLMAWIAFTISFALAKFSYVLPVISDPLGWGWNLLGAVAKPWVGQSTSFSLLLQIIVLAIGLFWSSRVAFKITRSRKQALPMIAFSVFTTIGMLWLLIG
;
A
#
# COMPACT_ATOMS: atom_id res chain seq x y z
N LYS A 1 23.66 23.29 0.86
CA LYS A 1 23.37 23.33 2.32
C LYS A 1 24.58 22.75 3.04
N ASN A 2 25.11 23.39 4.08
CA ASN A 2 26.43 23.09 4.67
C ASN A 2 26.30 22.37 6.03
N ALA A 3 26.85 21.16 6.15
CA ALA A 3 26.76 20.36 7.36
C ALA A 3 27.43 21.01 8.58
N GLU A 4 28.48 21.80 8.37
CA GLU A 4 29.26 22.46 9.44
C GLU A 4 28.46 23.57 10.13
N ILE A 5 27.67 24.32 9.37
CA ILE A 5 26.75 25.34 9.93
C ILE A 5 25.73 24.64 10.84
N CYS A 6 25.19 23.50 10.39
CA CYS A 6 24.25 22.72 11.18
C CYS A 6 24.89 22.05 12.39
N SER A 7 26.16 21.63 12.36
CA SER A 7 26.81 20.99 13.51
C SER A 7 27.17 22.01 14.58
N ALA A 8 27.70 23.18 14.20
CA ALA A 8 28.10 24.25 15.11
C ALA A 8 26.93 24.98 15.78
N HIS A 9 25.74 24.96 15.18
CA HIS A 9 24.57 25.64 15.73
C HIS A 9 24.05 24.93 16.99
N ALA A 10 24.22 25.53 18.17
CA ALA A 10 23.87 24.89 19.45
C ALA A 10 22.37 24.57 19.58
N GLN A 11 21.50 25.52 19.23
CA GLN A 11 20.05 25.34 19.33
C GLN A 11 19.51 24.67 18.07
N LYS A 12 18.89 23.49 18.20
CA LYS A 12 18.28 22.79 17.05
C LYS A 12 16.80 23.16 16.93
N SER A 13 16.51 24.42 16.62
CA SER A 13 15.12 24.92 16.44
C SER A 13 14.31 24.06 15.46
N CYS A 14 14.96 23.55 14.41
CA CYS A 14 14.35 22.67 13.42
C CYS A 14 13.88 21.31 13.97
N TYR A 15 14.47 20.85 15.08
CA TYR A 15 14.03 19.65 15.80
C TYR A 15 12.89 19.98 16.77
N GLU A 16 13.05 21.06 17.54
CA GLU A 16 12.04 21.54 18.51
C GLU A 16 10.70 21.84 17.82
N ALA A 17 10.75 22.43 16.62
CA ALA A 17 9.57 22.74 15.81
C ALA A 17 9.00 21.53 15.05
N CYS A 18 9.60 20.34 15.14
CA CYS A 18 9.12 19.17 14.40
C CYS A 18 8.01 18.44 15.19
N PRO A 19 6.73 18.54 14.78
CA PRO A 19 5.64 17.85 15.48
C PRO A 19 5.72 16.32 15.36
N TRP A 20 6.49 15.83 14.39
CA TRP A 20 6.70 14.41 14.14
C TRP A 20 7.90 13.84 14.90
N GLY A 21 8.62 14.66 15.67
CA GLY A 21 9.79 14.24 16.44
C GLY A 21 10.94 13.72 15.59
N VAL A 22 10.96 14.03 14.27
CA VAL A 22 12.04 13.62 13.38
C VAL A 22 13.17 14.64 13.42
N TYR A 23 14.41 14.15 13.46
CA TYR A 23 15.59 15.02 13.43
C TYR A 23 16.09 15.23 11.99
N PRO A 24 15.91 16.42 11.37
CA PRO A 24 16.19 16.61 9.95
C PRO A 24 17.65 16.33 9.55
N LEU A 25 18.61 16.61 10.42
CA LEU A 25 20.04 16.43 10.13
C LEU A 25 20.45 14.96 10.03
N ALA A 26 19.78 14.07 10.75
CA ALA A 26 20.04 12.62 10.74
C ALA A 26 18.97 11.84 9.96
N LEU A 27 18.10 12.52 9.21
CA LEU A 27 16.94 11.92 8.57
C LEU A 27 17.34 11.04 7.38
N LYS A 28 17.44 9.72 7.63
CA LYS A 28 17.71 8.73 6.57
C LYS A 28 16.43 8.27 5.86
N SER A 29 15.30 8.20 6.56
CA SER A 29 14.00 7.78 6.02
C SER A 29 12.96 8.88 6.24
N SER A 30 12.08 9.11 5.26
CA SER A 30 10.95 10.03 5.35
C SER A 30 9.67 9.37 5.86
N ALA A 31 9.68 8.08 6.24
CA ALA A 31 8.48 7.34 6.66
C ALA A 31 7.69 8.02 7.80
N ASN A 32 8.40 8.64 8.75
CA ASN A 32 7.80 9.35 9.89
C ASN A 32 7.71 10.88 9.68
N CYS A 33 8.11 11.39 8.51
CA CYS A 33 8.07 12.83 8.22
C CYS A 33 6.73 13.18 7.58
N GLY A 34 5.88 13.98 8.26
CA GLY A 34 4.62 14.44 7.68
C GLY A 34 4.73 15.61 6.71
N LEU A 35 5.93 15.92 6.19
CA LEU A 35 6.19 16.95 5.17
C LEU A 35 5.59 18.34 5.49
N CYS A 36 5.43 18.69 6.77
CA CYS A 36 4.84 19.97 7.20
C CYS A 36 5.74 21.21 6.95
N MET A 37 7.03 21.00 6.66
CA MET A 37 8.03 22.04 6.37
C MET A 37 8.33 23.05 7.50
N GLU A 38 7.78 22.88 8.70
CA GLU A 38 8.09 23.76 9.84
C GLU A 38 9.59 23.80 10.17
N CYS A 39 10.29 22.67 10.04
CA CYS A 39 11.73 22.61 10.24
C CYS A 39 12.52 23.51 9.25
N VAL A 40 12.03 23.67 8.02
CA VAL A 40 12.63 24.57 7.02
C VAL A 40 12.33 26.02 7.41
N ARG A 41 11.08 26.31 7.79
CA ARG A 41 10.63 27.65 8.18
C ARG A 41 11.39 28.21 9.37
N VAL A 42 11.65 27.41 10.41
CA VAL A 42 12.31 27.89 11.65
C VAL A 42 13.83 27.87 11.59
N CYS A 43 14.44 27.48 10.46
CA CYS A 43 15.89 27.39 10.34
C CYS A 43 16.50 28.79 10.17
N PRO A 44 17.24 29.34 11.16
CA PRO A 44 17.73 30.71 11.09
C PRO A 44 18.78 30.93 9.99
N SER A 45 19.50 29.86 9.61
CA SER A 45 20.56 29.91 8.60
C SER A 45 20.08 29.48 7.21
N ASP A 46 18.76 29.31 7.00
CA ASP A 46 18.17 28.72 5.79
C ASP A 46 18.97 27.51 5.28
N ASN A 47 19.29 26.59 6.20
CA ASN A 47 20.21 25.49 5.93
C ASN A 47 19.52 24.12 5.82
N LEU A 48 18.19 24.09 5.67
CA LEU A 48 17.40 22.87 5.41
C LEU A 48 16.65 22.91 4.07
N ALA A 49 16.80 21.89 3.23
CA ALA A 49 16.10 21.77 1.94
C ALA A 49 15.22 20.53 1.93
N VAL A 50 14.10 20.64 1.22
CA VAL A 50 13.32 19.48 0.79
C VAL A 50 13.91 19.00 -0.53
N ASN A 51 14.43 17.76 -0.53
CA ASN A 51 15.01 17.15 -1.71
C ASN A 51 14.10 16.05 -2.22
N LEU A 52 13.78 16.08 -3.51
CA LEU A 52 13.11 14.97 -4.18
C LEU A 52 14.08 13.79 -4.25
N ARG A 53 13.63 12.62 -3.80
CA ARG A 53 14.38 11.38 -3.94
C ARG A 53 13.82 10.55 -5.10
N PRO A 54 14.65 9.78 -5.81
CA PRO A 54 14.17 8.81 -6.76
C PRO A 54 13.19 7.83 -6.10
N TRP A 55 12.17 7.43 -6.84
CA TRP A 55 11.18 6.45 -6.41
C TRP A 55 11.83 5.14 -5.99
N GLY A 56 11.47 4.61 -4.81
CA GLY A 56 12.01 3.37 -4.28
C GLY A 56 13.44 3.44 -3.75
N SER A 57 14.01 4.65 -3.58
CA SER A 57 15.33 4.81 -2.95
C SER A 57 15.38 4.35 -1.50
N ASP A 58 14.24 4.37 -0.80
CA ASP A 58 14.09 3.86 0.57
C ASP A 58 13.93 2.32 0.61
N LEU A 59 14.02 1.63 -0.53
CA LEU A 59 13.98 0.16 -0.62
C LEU A 59 15.39 -0.36 -0.94
N GLY A 60 16.05 -0.98 0.03
CA GLY A 60 17.38 -1.54 -0.13
C GLY A 60 17.92 -2.34 1.06
N PRO A 61 19.17 -2.83 0.94
CA PRO A 61 19.81 -3.61 2.00
C PRO A 61 20.20 -2.76 3.22
N GLU A 62 20.49 -1.47 3.03
CA GLU A 62 20.97 -0.57 4.11
C GLU A 62 19.86 0.24 4.80
N THR A 63 18.61 0.00 4.44
CA THR A 63 17.47 0.73 4.97
C THR A 63 16.98 0.10 6.28
N LYS A 64 16.66 0.96 7.25
CA LYS A 64 16.11 0.52 8.54
C LYS A 64 14.61 0.38 8.41
N HIS A 65 14.12 -0.82 8.68
CA HIS A 65 12.70 -1.15 8.73
C HIS A 65 12.33 -1.70 10.09
N THR A 66 11.13 -1.35 10.54
CA THR A 66 10.58 -1.74 11.83
C THR A 66 9.51 -2.81 11.67
N LEU A 67 9.19 -3.50 12.77
CA LEU A 67 8.08 -4.46 12.75
C LEU A 67 6.73 -3.77 12.53
N ASP A 68 6.60 -2.53 12.97
CA ASP A 68 5.37 -1.75 12.84
C ASP A 68 5.06 -1.45 11.37
N GLU A 69 6.10 -1.10 10.58
CA GLU A 69 5.99 -0.97 9.12
C GLU A 69 5.60 -2.29 8.45
N ALA A 70 6.16 -3.41 8.92
CA ALA A 70 5.80 -4.73 8.39
C ALA A 70 4.34 -5.08 8.66
N PHE A 71 3.89 -4.85 9.88
CA PHE A 71 2.52 -5.09 10.29
C PHE A 71 1.54 -4.19 9.52
N LEU A 72 1.84 -2.90 9.39
CA LEU A 72 1.05 -1.98 8.58
C LEU A 72 0.95 -2.45 7.12
N GLY A 73 2.08 -2.84 6.51
CA GLY A 73 2.09 -3.37 5.14
C GLY A 73 1.23 -4.63 4.98
N LEU A 74 1.26 -5.53 5.96
CA LEU A 74 0.43 -6.75 5.95
C LEU A 74 -1.05 -6.43 6.09
N VAL A 75 -1.42 -5.51 6.98
CA VAL A 75 -2.81 -5.06 7.14
C VAL A 75 -3.29 -4.38 5.86
N MET A 76 -2.46 -3.56 5.21
CA MET A 76 -2.82 -2.91 3.95
C MET A 76 -3.04 -3.91 2.82
N VAL A 77 -2.18 -4.92 2.66
CA VAL A 77 -2.35 -5.99 1.67
C VAL A 77 -3.60 -6.82 1.96
N SER A 78 -3.82 -7.19 3.22
CA SER A 78 -5.01 -7.95 3.65
C SER A 78 -6.29 -7.18 3.37
N SER A 79 -6.30 -5.88 3.69
CA SER A 79 -7.45 -5.00 3.47
C SER A 79 -7.77 -4.88 1.98
N ALA A 80 -6.76 -4.70 1.12
CA ALA A 80 -6.98 -4.66 -0.33
C ALA A 80 -7.64 -5.94 -0.87
N LEU A 81 -7.21 -7.11 -0.40
CA LEU A 81 -7.81 -8.41 -0.78
C LEU A 81 -9.26 -8.50 -0.30
N ILE A 82 -9.50 -8.19 0.97
CA ILE A 82 -10.83 -8.33 1.57
C ILE A 82 -11.81 -7.32 0.96
N ASP A 83 -11.39 -6.06 0.78
CA ASP A 83 -12.20 -5.03 0.14
C ASP A 83 -12.52 -5.39 -1.32
N SER A 84 -11.56 -5.96 -2.05
CA SER A 84 -11.82 -6.50 -3.40
C SER A 84 -12.90 -7.58 -3.35
N ALA A 85 -12.82 -8.52 -2.40
CA ALA A 85 -13.84 -9.58 -2.24
C ALA A 85 -15.22 -9.04 -1.85
N ILE A 86 -15.30 -8.01 -1.00
CA ILE A 86 -16.55 -7.42 -0.53
C ILE A 86 -17.24 -6.61 -1.64
N PHE A 87 -16.49 -5.76 -2.33
CA PHE A 87 -17.05 -4.79 -3.25
C PHE A 87 -17.20 -5.32 -4.67
N LEU A 88 -16.35 -6.26 -5.08
CA LEU A 88 -16.27 -6.73 -6.47
C LEU A 88 -16.51 -8.24 -6.59
N GLY A 89 -16.40 -9.01 -5.50
CA GLY A 89 -16.63 -10.45 -5.51
C GLY A 89 -18.10 -10.84 -5.71
N PRO A 90 -18.36 -12.10 -6.12
CA PRO A 90 -19.72 -12.60 -6.37
C PRO A 90 -20.54 -12.80 -5.07
N TRP A 91 -19.91 -12.70 -3.89
CA TRP A 91 -20.54 -12.98 -2.61
C TRP A 91 -21.24 -11.75 -2.02
N GLY A 92 -22.39 -11.37 -2.58
CA GLY A 92 -23.20 -10.26 -2.05
C GLY A 92 -23.52 -10.35 -0.55
N GLN A 93 -23.58 -11.57 -0.01
CA GLN A 93 -23.78 -11.80 1.43
C GLN A 93 -22.66 -11.22 2.31
N LEU A 94 -21.40 -11.24 1.86
CA LEU A 94 -20.30 -10.62 2.59
C LEU A 94 -20.50 -9.10 2.70
N LYS A 95 -20.93 -8.48 1.60
CA LYS A 95 -21.25 -7.06 1.56
C LYS A 95 -22.41 -6.72 2.49
N PHE A 96 -23.51 -7.47 2.45
CA PHE A 96 -24.64 -7.24 3.37
C PHE A 96 -24.24 -7.42 4.84
N ALA A 97 -23.43 -8.43 5.16
CA ALA A 97 -22.90 -8.62 6.51
C ALA A 97 -22.03 -7.45 6.96
N ALA A 98 -21.19 -6.90 6.08
CA ALA A 98 -20.35 -5.74 6.37
C ALA A 98 -21.17 -4.45 6.65
N TYR A 99 -22.30 -4.26 5.97
CA TYR A 99 -23.18 -3.09 6.19
C TYR A 99 -24.14 -3.24 7.37
N ALA A 100 -24.41 -4.45 7.83
CA ALA A 100 -25.37 -4.73 8.91
C ALA A 100 -24.77 -4.49 10.31
N VAL A 101 -24.22 -3.31 10.56
CA VAL A 101 -23.48 -2.94 11.78
C VAL A 101 -24.30 -3.26 13.04
N GLY A 102 -23.67 -3.96 14.00
CA GLY A 102 -24.31 -4.38 15.25
C GLY A 102 -25.09 -5.70 15.18
N SER A 103 -25.28 -6.28 13.98
CA SER A 103 -25.87 -7.61 13.82
C SER A 103 -24.86 -8.74 14.10
N ARG A 104 -25.36 -9.96 14.33
CA ARG A 104 -24.51 -11.17 14.43
C ARG A 104 -23.66 -11.39 13.18
N ALA A 105 -24.22 -11.12 12.00
CA ALA A 105 -23.51 -11.26 10.73
C ALA A 105 -22.32 -10.30 10.63
N TRP A 106 -22.49 -9.07 11.10
CA TRP A 106 -21.40 -8.08 11.16
C TRP A 106 -20.28 -8.51 12.12
N PHE A 107 -20.61 -9.03 13.30
CA PHE A 107 -19.59 -9.55 14.23
C PHE A 107 -18.80 -10.73 13.65
N LEU A 108 -19.48 -11.65 12.96
CA LEU A 108 -18.81 -12.76 12.26
C LEU A 108 -17.90 -12.25 11.14
N PHE A 109 -18.39 -11.30 10.34
CA PHE A 109 -17.61 -10.65 9.29
C PHE A 109 -16.37 -9.94 9.86
N ALA A 110 -16.54 -9.10 10.88
CA ALA A 110 -15.46 -8.37 11.51
C ALA A 110 -14.44 -9.31 12.17
N GLY A 111 -14.90 -10.37 12.83
CA GLY A 111 -14.04 -11.42 13.40
C GLY A 111 -13.22 -12.13 12.32
N LEU A 112 -13.85 -12.49 11.19
CA LEU A 112 -13.15 -13.10 10.06
C LEU A 112 -12.14 -12.13 9.41
N PHE A 113 -12.51 -10.86 9.23
CA PHE A 113 -11.62 -9.82 8.73
C PHE A 113 -10.38 -9.70 9.61
N LEU A 114 -10.55 -9.57 10.93
CA LEU A 114 -9.45 -9.49 11.89
C LEU A 114 -8.61 -10.76 11.88
N LEU A 115 -9.23 -11.94 11.80
CA LEU A 115 -8.50 -13.20 11.71
C LEU A 115 -7.61 -13.26 10.47
N ILE A 116 -8.14 -12.88 9.30
CA ILE A 116 -7.38 -12.87 8.06
C ILE A 116 -6.23 -11.85 8.14
N ALA A 117 -6.53 -10.62 8.55
CA ALA A 117 -5.58 -9.50 8.54
C ALA A 117 -4.49 -9.63 9.62
N LEU A 118 -4.81 -10.20 10.79
CA LEU A 118 -3.90 -10.25 11.93
C LEU A 118 -3.23 -11.61 12.12
N ALA A 119 -3.82 -12.70 11.61
CA ALA A 119 -3.28 -14.05 11.80
C ALA A 119 -2.94 -14.75 10.49
N ILE A 120 -3.88 -14.86 9.54
CA ILE A 120 -3.69 -15.70 8.34
C ILE A 120 -2.61 -15.11 7.41
N ILE A 121 -2.79 -13.88 6.94
CA ILE A 121 -1.83 -13.24 6.01
C ILE A 121 -0.47 -13.02 6.70
N PRO A 122 -0.39 -12.48 7.93
CA PRO A 122 0.87 -12.40 8.68
C PRO A 122 1.52 -13.76 8.92
N GLY A 123 0.73 -14.81 9.14
CA GLY A 123 1.22 -16.19 9.30
C GLY A 123 1.86 -16.73 8.02
N ILE A 124 1.20 -16.59 6.87
CA ILE A 124 1.73 -16.99 5.56
C ILE A 124 3.01 -16.20 5.25
N TYR A 125 3.01 -14.88 5.48
CA TYR A 125 4.19 -14.04 5.31
C TYR A 125 5.34 -14.48 6.23
N THR A 126 5.05 -14.73 7.51
CA THR A 126 6.05 -15.18 8.48
C THR A 126 6.66 -16.52 8.10
N PHE A 127 5.84 -17.43 7.59
CA PHE A 127 6.29 -18.72 7.06
C PHE A 127 7.22 -18.53 5.85
N ALA A 128 6.86 -17.65 4.91
CA ALA A 128 7.70 -17.34 3.76
C ALA A 128 9.06 -16.72 4.17
N VAL A 129 9.05 -15.78 5.12
CA VAL A 129 10.28 -15.18 5.68
C VAL A 129 11.12 -16.21 6.42
N TRP A 130 10.50 -17.14 7.16
CA TRP A 130 11.20 -18.23 7.83
C TRP A 130 11.90 -19.17 6.83
N ILE A 131 11.23 -19.56 5.74
CA ILE A 131 11.84 -20.34 4.65
C ILE A 131 12.99 -19.55 4.01
N SER A 132 12.77 -18.27 3.73
CA SER A 132 13.79 -17.37 3.17
C SER A 132 15.03 -17.32 4.07
N LYS A 133 14.84 -17.12 5.38
CA LYS A 133 15.92 -17.13 6.38
C LYS A 133 16.69 -18.46 6.36
N LYS A 134 15.98 -19.60 6.33
CA LYS A 134 16.58 -20.94 6.30
C LYS A 134 17.40 -21.18 5.02
N LEU A 135 16.88 -20.77 3.86
CA LEU A 135 17.58 -20.87 2.57
C LEU A 135 18.80 -19.95 2.48
N GLY A 136 18.78 -18.83 3.22
CA GLY A 136 19.86 -17.85 3.26
C GLY A 136 20.92 -18.10 4.33
N ASN A 137 20.79 -19.17 5.15
CA ASN A 137 21.63 -19.45 6.33
C ASN A 137 21.94 -18.18 7.16
N GLN A 138 20.92 -17.37 7.42
CA GLN A 138 21.10 -16.11 8.14
C GLN A 138 21.03 -16.31 9.65
N ASP A 139 22.09 -15.91 10.36
CA ASP A 139 22.14 -15.83 11.83
C ASP A 139 21.47 -14.58 12.40
N VAL A 140 20.36 -14.16 11.80
CA VAL A 140 19.60 -12.98 12.22
C VAL A 140 18.30 -13.43 12.91
N SER A 141 17.89 -12.74 13.98
CA SER A 141 16.61 -13.00 14.65
C SER A 141 15.43 -12.88 13.67
N LEU A 142 14.43 -13.76 13.77
CA LEU A 142 13.26 -13.76 12.87
C LEU A 142 12.55 -12.40 12.83
N LYS A 143 12.43 -11.71 13.97
CA LYS A 143 11.85 -10.36 14.07
C LYS A 143 12.53 -9.35 13.13
N LYS A 144 13.86 -9.33 13.11
CA LYS A 144 14.63 -8.45 12.21
C LYS A 144 14.47 -8.86 10.75
N SER A 145 14.37 -10.16 10.45
CA SER A 145 14.11 -10.63 9.08
C SER A 145 12.71 -10.25 8.60
N LEU A 146 11.69 -10.33 9.46
CA LEU A 146 10.31 -9.92 9.16
C LEU A 146 10.24 -8.43 8.83
N ALA A 147 10.87 -7.60 9.65
CA ALA A 147 10.96 -6.17 9.42
C ALA A 147 11.75 -5.85 8.15
N HIS A 148 12.89 -6.51 7.90
CA HIS A 148 13.70 -6.22 6.74
C HIS A 148 13.05 -6.64 5.41
N GLN A 149 12.33 -7.76 5.38
CA GLN A 149 11.65 -8.25 4.17
C GLN A 149 10.32 -7.55 3.89
N SER A 150 9.81 -6.71 4.81
CA SER A 150 8.55 -5.99 4.60
C SER A 150 8.61 -4.96 3.49
N GLN A 151 9.81 -4.60 3.05
CA GLN A 151 10.07 -3.80 1.86
C GLN A 151 9.37 -4.33 0.61
N VAL A 152 9.15 -5.65 0.51
CA VAL A 152 8.43 -6.29 -0.59
C VAL A 152 6.94 -5.95 -0.55
N LEU A 153 6.38 -5.73 0.64
CA LEU A 153 4.96 -5.43 0.83
C LEU A 153 4.59 -4.03 0.36
N VAL A 154 5.52 -3.08 0.36
CA VAL A 154 5.27 -1.68 -0.02
C VAL A 154 4.83 -1.57 -1.49
N PRO A 155 5.61 -2.01 -2.50
CA PRO A 155 5.17 -1.97 -3.89
C PRO A 155 3.99 -2.91 -4.17
N LEU A 156 3.94 -4.07 -3.50
CA LEU A 156 2.84 -5.03 -3.67
C LEU A 156 1.50 -4.44 -3.22
N GLY A 157 1.46 -3.94 -1.98
CA GLY A 157 0.27 -3.35 -1.37
C GLY A 157 -0.17 -2.08 -2.09
N LEU A 158 0.77 -1.19 -2.43
CA LEU A 158 0.47 0.04 -3.17
C LEU A 158 -0.22 -0.27 -4.51
N MET A 159 0.34 -1.19 -5.31
CA MET A 159 -0.22 -1.52 -6.61
C MET A 159 -1.53 -2.30 -6.49
N ALA A 160 -1.68 -3.15 -5.47
CA ALA A 160 -2.96 -3.80 -5.16
C ALA A 160 -4.07 -2.77 -4.85
N TRP A 161 -3.77 -1.75 -4.04
CA TRP A 161 -4.71 -0.66 -3.74
C TRP A 161 -5.04 0.20 -4.96
N ILE A 162 -4.05 0.49 -5.82
CA ILE A 162 -4.28 1.21 -7.07
C ILE A 162 -5.19 0.37 -8.00
N ALA A 163 -4.92 -0.92 -8.15
CA ALA A 163 -5.75 -1.82 -8.96
C ALA A 163 -7.19 -1.93 -8.43
N PHE A 164 -7.36 -2.09 -7.12
CA PHE A 164 -8.67 -2.04 -6.47
C PHE A 164 -9.39 -0.71 -6.74
N THR A 165 -8.69 0.41 -6.56
CA THR A 165 -9.25 1.74 -6.78
C THR A 165 -9.64 1.96 -8.23
N ILE A 166 -8.85 1.51 -9.20
CA ILE A 166 -9.21 1.56 -10.62
C ILE A 166 -10.51 0.82 -10.87
N SER A 167 -10.61 -0.42 -10.38
CA SER A 167 -11.80 -1.27 -10.52
C SER A 167 -13.06 -0.59 -9.97
N PHE A 168 -12.94 -0.02 -8.78
CA PHE A 168 -14.06 0.60 -8.08
C PHE A 168 -14.41 1.99 -8.61
N ALA A 169 -13.42 2.83 -8.90
CA ALA A 169 -13.60 4.22 -9.30
C ALA A 169 -14.04 4.33 -10.76
N LEU A 170 -13.42 3.61 -11.71
CA LEU A 170 -13.79 3.70 -13.13
C LEU A 170 -15.22 3.20 -13.37
N ALA A 171 -15.64 2.16 -12.66
CA ALA A 171 -17.03 1.71 -12.69
C ALA A 171 -18.00 2.83 -12.27
N LYS A 172 -17.62 3.66 -11.30
CA LYS A 172 -18.42 4.82 -10.84
C LYS A 172 -18.30 6.05 -11.74
N PHE A 173 -17.19 6.25 -12.44
CA PHE A 173 -17.04 7.36 -13.38
C PHE A 173 -18.09 7.33 -14.50
N SER A 174 -18.58 6.13 -14.86
CA SER A 174 -19.69 5.97 -15.81
C SER A 174 -20.98 6.70 -15.37
N TYR A 175 -21.15 7.01 -14.08
CA TYR A 175 -22.31 7.72 -13.53
C TYR A 175 -22.16 9.25 -13.53
N VAL A 176 -20.96 9.79 -13.77
CA VAL A 176 -20.73 11.24 -13.67
C VAL A 176 -21.49 12.01 -14.74
N LEU A 177 -21.36 11.64 -16.01
CA LEU A 177 -22.07 12.32 -17.11
C LEU A 177 -23.60 12.20 -17.00
N PRO A 178 -24.18 11.03 -16.65
CA PRO A 178 -25.61 10.89 -16.40
C PRO A 178 -26.12 11.78 -15.27
N VAL A 179 -25.41 11.81 -14.13
CA VAL A 179 -25.81 12.63 -12.97
C VAL A 179 -25.71 14.12 -13.29
N ILE A 180 -24.75 14.54 -14.11
CA ILE A 180 -24.68 15.94 -14.59
C ILE A 180 -25.83 16.25 -15.56
N SER A 181 -26.21 15.28 -16.41
CA SER A 181 -27.28 15.45 -17.39
C SER A 181 -28.68 15.50 -16.75
N ASP A 182 -28.88 14.75 -15.66
CA ASP A 182 -30.11 14.70 -14.88
C ASP A 182 -29.84 14.69 -13.36
N PRO A 183 -29.45 15.84 -12.77
CA PRO A 183 -29.05 15.92 -11.36
C PRO A 183 -30.22 15.68 -10.38
N LEU A 184 -31.46 15.93 -10.82
CA LEU A 184 -32.66 15.80 -10.00
C LEU A 184 -33.47 14.53 -10.31
N GLY A 185 -33.07 13.75 -11.33
CA GLY A 185 -33.80 12.54 -11.74
C GLY A 185 -35.15 12.84 -12.38
N TRP A 186 -35.34 14.05 -12.93
CA TRP A 186 -36.61 14.50 -13.53
C TRP A 186 -36.72 14.15 -15.01
N GLY A 187 -35.76 13.37 -15.55
CA GLY A 187 -35.66 13.03 -16.96
C GLY A 187 -35.02 14.13 -17.80
N TRP A 188 -34.23 15.01 -17.18
CA TRP A 188 -33.48 16.03 -17.92
C TRP A 188 -32.44 15.40 -18.84
N ASN A 189 -32.16 16.06 -19.96
CA ASN A 189 -31.17 15.61 -20.93
C ASN A 189 -30.24 16.74 -21.33
N LEU A 190 -29.61 17.38 -20.33
CA LEU A 190 -28.78 18.58 -20.53
C LEU A 190 -27.57 18.31 -21.45
N LEU A 191 -27.08 17.06 -21.49
CA LEU A 191 -25.91 16.66 -22.29
C LEU A 191 -26.27 15.78 -23.51
N GLY A 192 -27.56 15.56 -23.78
CA GLY A 192 -28.03 14.74 -24.90
C GLY A 192 -27.81 13.22 -24.73
N ALA A 193 -28.01 12.45 -25.81
CA ALA A 193 -27.88 10.98 -25.83
C ALA A 193 -26.47 10.44 -25.44
N VAL A 194 -25.48 11.32 -25.30
CA VAL A 194 -24.15 11.04 -24.74
C VAL A 194 -24.23 10.60 -23.27
N ALA A 195 -25.30 10.97 -22.57
CA ALA A 195 -25.58 10.58 -21.18
C ALA A 195 -26.21 9.18 -21.03
N LYS A 196 -26.49 8.43 -22.11
CA LYS A 196 -26.90 7.02 -21.98
C LYS A 196 -25.71 6.22 -21.45
N PRO A 197 -25.76 5.66 -20.24
CA PRO A 197 -24.53 5.30 -19.59
C PRO A 197 -24.26 3.82 -19.78
N TRP A 198 -23.00 3.53 -19.99
CA TRP A 198 -22.40 2.22 -19.76
C TRP A 198 -22.33 1.99 -18.24
N VAL A 199 -23.47 2.08 -17.56
CA VAL A 199 -23.61 2.13 -16.10
C VAL A 199 -23.03 0.86 -15.50
N GLY A 200 -21.97 1.00 -14.70
CA GLY A 200 -21.46 -0.10 -13.88
C GLY A 200 -20.82 -1.26 -14.65
N GLN A 201 -20.53 -1.11 -15.96
CA GLN A 201 -19.75 -2.11 -16.68
C GLN A 201 -18.25 -1.83 -16.50
N SER A 202 -17.52 -2.84 -15.98
CA SER A 202 -16.06 -2.87 -16.09
C SER A 202 -15.70 -2.92 -17.57
N THR A 203 -15.21 -1.81 -18.11
CA THR A 203 -14.74 -1.75 -19.48
C THR A 203 -13.48 -2.61 -19.63
N SER A 204 -13.27 -3.20 -20.81
CA SER A 204 -12.03 -3.94 -21.12
C SER A 204 -10.77 -3.11 -20.85
N PHE A 205 -10.88 -1.79 -20.96
CA PHE A 205 -9.83 -0.83 -20.58
C PHE A 205 -9.49 -0.87 -19.09
N SER A 206 -10.51 -0.87 -18.20
CA SER A 206 -10.29 -0.97 -16.75
C SER A 206 -9.60 -2.29 -16.38
N LEU A 207 -10.05 -3.41 -16.96
CA LEU A 207 -9.46 -4.73 -16.71
C LEU A 207 -7.99 -4.78 -17.15
N LEU A 208 -7.68 -4.27 -18.35
CA LEU A 208 -6.30 -4.20 -18.84
C LEU A 208 -5.41 -3.37 -17.92
N LEU A 209 -5.91 -2.22 -17.44
CA LEU A 209 -5.15 -1.36 -16.54
C LEU A 209 -4.86 -2.04 -15.19
N GLN A 210 -5.84 -2.76 -14.64
CA GLN A 210 -5.65 -3.55 -13.41
C GLN A 210 -4.57 -4.62 -13.58
N ILE A 211 -4.59 -5.37 -14.69
CA ILE A 211 -3.57 -6.39 -14.99
C ILE A 211 -2.19 -5.74 -15.07
N ILE A 212 -2.05 -4.64 -15.80
CA ILE A 212 -0.77 -3.93 -15.96
C ILE A 212 -0.25 -3.45 -14.60
N VAL A 213 -1.10 -2.82 -13.80
CA VAL A 213 -0.72 -2.31 -12.47
C VAL A 213 -0.29 -3.45 -11.54
N LEU A 214 -1.04 -4.55 -11.49
CA LEU A 214 -0.69 -5.72 -10.68
C LEU A 214 0.59 -6.39 -11.16
N ALA A 215 0.83 -6.48 -12.47
CA ALA A 215 2.06 -6.99 -13.05
C ALA A 215 3.27 -6.11 -12.70
N ILE A 216 3.12 -4.77 -12.76
CA ILE A 216 4.15 -3.81 -12.32
C ILE A 216 4.44 -4.01 -10.83
N GLY A 217 3.40 -4.16 -10.00
CA GLY A 217 3.53 -4.42 -8.56
C GLY A 217 4.32 -5.71 -8.29
N LEU A 218 3.97 -6.80 -8.96
CA LEU A 218 4.66 -8.08 -8.83
C LEU A 218 6.12 -7.98 -9.29
N PHE A 219 6.37 -7.36 -10.45
CA PHE A 219 7.72 -7.16 -10.98
C PHE A 219 8.57 -6.35 -10.00
N TRP A 220 8.05 -5.23 -9.50
CA TRP A 220 8.79 -4.36 -8.58
C TRP A 220 9.05 -5.06 -7.24
N SER A 221 8.04 -5.71 -6.67
CA SER A 221 8.17 -6.50 -5.43
C SER A 221 9.22 -7.60 -5.58
N SER A 222 9.26 -8.27 -6.73
CA SER A 222 10.27 -9.29 -7.03
C SER A 222 11.68 -8.70 -7.14
N ARG A 223 11.82 -7.53 -7.79
CA ARG A 223 13.10 -6.81 -7.88
C ARG A 223 13.60 -6.39 -6.51
N VAL A 224 12.72 -5.93 -5.62
CA VAL A 224 13.04 -5.61 -4.22
C VAL A 224 13.48 -6.87 -3.48
N ALA A 225 12.74 -7.97 -3.60
CA ALA A 225 13.10 -9.25 -2.98
C ALA A 225 14.51 -9.73 -3.40
N PHE A 226 14.86 -9.61 -4.69
CA PHE A 226 16.22 -9.91 -5.16
C PHE A 226 17.28 -8.91 -4.66
N LYS A 227 16.92 -7.63 -4.48
CA LYS A 227 17.85 -6.58 -4.03
C LYS A 227 18.21 -6.72 -2.55
N ILE A 228 17.27 -7.13 -1.70
CA ILE A 228 17.45 -7.22 -0.24
C ILE A 228 17.98 -8.58 0.22
N THR A 229 17.94 -9.61 -0.64
CA THR A 229 18.42 -10.96 -0.32
C THR A 229 19.77 -11.23 -0.96
N ARG A 230 20.58 -12.09 -0.32
CA ARG A 230 21.95 -12.39 -0.81
C ARG A 230 21.97 -13.40 -1.95
N SER A 231 20.92 -14.21 -2.10
CA SER A 231 20.84 -15.28 -3.11
C SER A 231 19.46 -15.36 -3.74
N ARG A 232 19.39 -15.81 -4.99
CA ARG A 232 18.10 -16.00 -5.70
C ARG A 232 17.20 -17.02 -5.00
N LYS A 233 17.78 -18.06 -4.40
CA LYS A 233 17.04 -19.07 -3.61
C LYS A 233 16.37 -18.44 -2.39
N GLN A 234 17.05 -17.48 -1.76
CA GLN A 234 16.50 -16.75 -0.62
C GLN A 234 15.35 -15.81 -1.01
N ALA A 235 15.36 -15.23 -2.21
CA ALA A 235 14.28 -14.37 -2.71
C ALA A 235 12.99 -15.16 -3.03
N LEU A 236 13.12 -16.42 -3.43
CA LEU A 236 12.02 -17.23 -3.99
C LEU A 236 10.77 -17.29 -3.09
N PRO A 237 10.85 -17.50 -1.76
CA PRO A 237 9.67 -17.53 -0.91
C PRO A 237 8.88 -16.22 -0.90
N MET A 238 9.56 -15.07 -1.01
CA MET A 238 8.88 -13.77 -1.04
C MET A 238 8.29 -13.44 -2.39
N ILE A 239 8.95 -13.89 -3.45
CA ILE A 239 8.37 -13.83 -4.80
C ILE A 239 7.14 -14.72 -4.85
N ALA A 240 7.19 -15.94 -4.30
CA ALA A 240 6.03 -16.84 -4.24
C ALA A 240 4.86 -16.23 -3.45
N PHE A 241 5.13 -15.60 -2.30
CA PHE A 241 4.12 -14.85 -1.55
C PHE A 241 3.51 -13.71 -2.37
N SER A 242 4.35 -12.95 -3.08
CA SER A 242 3.90 -11.84 -3.94
C SER A 242 3.05 -12.36 -5.10
N VAL A 243 3.47 -13.44 -5.77
CA VAL A 243 2.73 -14.12 -6.84
C VAL A 243 1.38 -14.61 -6.32
N PHE A 244 1.36 -15.29 -5.18
CA PHE A 244 0.12 -15.79 -4.56
C PHE A 244 -0.86 -14.65 -4.29
N THR A 245 -0.37 -13.55 -3.71
CA THR A 245 -1.17 -12.34 -3.45
C THR A 245 -1.69 -11.71 -4.74
N THR A 246 -0.83 -11.57 -5.76
CA THR A 246 -1.20 -11.02 -7.08
C THR A 246 -2.23 -11.89 -7.79
N ILE A 247 -2.09 -13.22 -7.75
CA ILE A 247 -3.08 -14.15 -8.31
C ILE A 247 -4.41 -14.01 -7.58
N GLY A 248 -4.39 -13.93 -6.24
CA GLY A 248 -5.59 -13.68 -5.44
C GLY A 248 -6.28 -12.38 -5.84
N MET A 249 -5.54 -11.29 -6.01
CA MET A 249 -6.08 -10.02 -6.51
C MET A 249 -6.64 -10.14 -7.93
N LEU A 250 -5.93 -10.77 -8.86
CA LEU A 250 -6.40 -10.95 -10.24
C LEU A 250 -7.71 -11.74 -10.28
N TRP A 251 -7.79 -12.83 -9.53
CA TRP A 251 -8.99 -13.65 -9.40
C TRP A 251 -10.17 -12.85 -8.83
N LEU A 252 -9.93 -12.05 -7.78
CA LEU A 252 -10.99 -11.23 -7.17
C LEU A 252 -11.45 -10.07 -8.06
N LEU A 253 -10.56 -9.47 -8.85
CA LEU A 253 -10.88 -8.30 -9.67
C LEU A 253 -11.43 -8.65 -11.06
N ILE A 254 -10.97 -9.75 -11.64
CA ILE A 254 -11.22 -10.10 -13.05
C ILE A 254 -12.09 -11.35 -13.18
N GLY A 255 -12.03 -12.28 -12.22
CA GLY A 255 -12.67 -13.59 -12.29
C GLY A 255 -11.75 -14.68 -12.81
#